data_AF-R5MWQ8-F1
#
_entry.id   AF-R5MWQ8-F1
#
_cell.length_a   1.000
_cell.length_b   1.000
_cell.length_c   1.000
_cell.angle_alpha   90.00
_cell.angle_beta   90.00
_cell.angle_gamma   90.00
#
_symmetry.space_group_name_H-M   'P 1'
#
loop_
_entity.id
_entity.type
_entity.pdbx_description
1 polymer ?
#
loop_
_entity_poly.entity_id
_entity_poly.type
_entity_poly.pdbx_seq_one_letter_code
_entity_poly.pdbx_strand_id
1 'polypeptide(L)'
;MRKYAFCILFAALACVSATNANAKKNSTPTPEEKGLSFINRESAEAFVSFLASDELKGREAGTEGGRIAGNYIASLLQQWGVSPLFDSYFQPFEAYRVERQKKGRLQVHPDSIQLIKQGVHQKYNMRNVLAKIEGKNKNEFVIIGAHYDHIGYDPMLDGDQIYNGADDNASGVSAVLQIVRSFLASGQQPERTVIFAFWDGEEKGLLGSKYFAQTFPQINQVKGYLNFDMIGRNNDESRPWHVVYFFTKSKPAFGEWLKKDIEHYHLNLQPDYRAWDNPVGGSDNGTFAKLGIPIMWYHTDWHPDYHLPGDEAPKINWDKLVEITKTSFLGLWKMANTSF
;
A
#
# COMPACT_ATOMS: atom_id res chain seq x y z
N MET A 1 -95.46 -22.92 11.69
CA MET A 1 -94.75 -23.49 12.86
C MET A 1 -93.26 -23.22 12.71
N ARG A 2 -92.64 -22.54 13.69
CA ARG A 2 -91.21 -22.60 14.08
C ARG A 2 -90.17 -22.21 12.99
N LYS A 3 -89.18 -21.33 13.18
CA LYS A 3 -88.47 -20.81 14.36
C LYS A 3 -87.74 -19.52 13.95
N TYR A 4 -87.60 -18.62 14.91
CA TYR A 4 -86.66 -17.49 14.90
C TYR A 4 -85.21 -18.01 14.86
N ALA A 5 -84.34 -17.33 14.10
CA ALA A 5 -82.89 -17.43 14.23
C ALA A 5 -82.30 -16.02 14.28
N PHE A 6 -81.86 -15.65 15.47
CA PHE A 6 -81.08 -14.46 15.80
C PHE A 6 -79.66 -14.68 15.27
N CYS A 7 -79.10 -13.74 14.51
CA CYS A 7 -77.66 -13.70 14.23
C CYS A 7 -77.11 -12.34 14.62
N ILE A 8 -76.20 -12.38 15.59
CA ILE A 8 -75.50 -11.27 16.22
C ILE A 8 -74.43 -10.76 15.25
N LEU A 9 -74.48 -9.47 14.94
CA LEU A 9 -73.45 -8.77 14.17
C LEU A 9 -72.26 -8.45 15.10
N PHE A 10 -71.13 -9.14 14.95
CA PHE A 10 -69.85 -8.73 15.55
C PHE A 10 -69.16 -7.73 14.61
N ALA A 11 -69.12 -6.46 15.00
CA ALA A 11 -68.31 -5.45 14.34
C ALA A 11 -66.85 -5.58 14.80
N ALA A 12 -65.97 -6.07 13.92
CA ALA A 12 -64.53 -6.05 14.15
C ALA A 12 -63.97 -4.68 13.72
N LEU A 13 -63.57 -3.87 14.71
CA LEU A 13 -62.77 -2.66 14.51
C LEU A 13 -61.34 -3.10 14.12
N ALA A 14 -60.99 -2.99 12.84
CA ALA A 14 -59.61 -3.14 12.39
C ALA A 14 -58.89 -1.80 12.56
N CYS A 15 -58.12 -1.67 13.65
CA CYS A 15 -57.12 -0.60 13.77
C CYS A 15 -56.01 -0.86 12.74
N VAL A 16 -56.01 -0.11 11.65
CA VAL A 16 -54.87 -0.01 10.75
C VAL A 16 -53.82 0.86 11.44
N SER A 17 -52.84 0.23 12.07
CA SER A 17 -51.59 0.89 12.45
C SER A 17 -50.81 1.21 11.19
N ALA A 18 -50.88 2.47 10.75
CA ALA A 18 -49.98 3.01 9.75
C ALA A 18 -48.55 2.99 10.32
N THR A 19 -47.75 2.00 9.92
CA THR A 19 -46.32 2.02 10.16
C THR A 19 -45.71 3.05 9.23
N ASN A 20 -45.32 4.19 9.82
CA ASN A 20 -44.54 5.21 9.14
C ASN A 20 -43.25 4.60 8.58
N ALA A 21 -43.08 4.80 7.29
CA ALA A 21 -41.87 4.59 6.51
C ALA A 21 -40.61 5.03 7.28
N ASN A 22 -39.67 4.11 7.47
CA ASN A 22 -38.26 4.45 7.47
C ASN A 22 -37.75 4.09 6.06
N ALA A 23 -38.02 4.98 5.10
CA ALA A 23 -37.33 4.96 3.84
C ALA A 23 -35.83 5.17 4.15
N LYS A 24 -35.03 4.10 4.11
CA LYS A 24 -33.58 4.24 3.93
C LYS A 24 -33.41 5.11 2.69
N LYS A 25 -33.00 6.36 2.89
CA LYS A 25 -32.62 7.26 1.80
C LYS A 25 -31.55 6.51 0.99
N ASN A 26 -31.88 6.11 -0.23
CA ASN A 26 -30.91 5.70 -1.23
C ASN A 26 -30.09 6.96 -1.60
N SER A 27 -29.17 7.37 -0.73
CA SER A 27 -28.22 8.43 -1.05
C SER A 27 -27.19 7.88 -2.03
N THR A 28 -26.87 8.67 -3.05
CA THR A 28 -25.78 8.36 -3.98
C THR A 28 -24.48 8.18 -3.18
N PRO A 29 -23.71 7.09 -3.39
CA PRO A 29 -22.46 6.87 -2.67
C PRO A 29 -21.47 8.01 -2.87
N THR A 30 -20.76 8.38 -1.80
CA THR A 30 -19.67 9.36 -1.85
C THR A 30 -18.50 8.83 -2.70
N PRO A 31 -17.60 9.69 -3.18
CA PRO A 31 -16.37 9.26 -3.86
C PRO A 31 -15.53 8.28 -3.04
N GLU A 32 -15.46 8.49 -1.73
CA GLU A 32 -14.80 7.62 -0.77
C GLU A 32 -15.49 6.24 -0.71
N GLU A 33 -16.81 6.21 -0.59
CA GLU A 33 -17.59 4.95 -0.57
C GLU A 33 -17.43 4.16 -1.88
N LYS A 34 -17.41 4.86 -3.02
CA LYS A 34 -17.12 4.23 -4.33
C LYS A 34 -15.72 3.64 -4.35
N GLY A 35 -14.71 4.39 -3.92
CA GLY A 35 -13.33 3.92 -3.87
C GLY A 35 -13.15 2.71 -2.94
N LEU A 36 -13.78 2.73 -1.76
CA LEU A 36 -13.75 1.62 -0.81
C LEU A 36 -14.30 0.31 -1.38
N SER A 37 -15.32 0.38 -2.25
CA SER A 37 -15.90 -0.82 -2.86
C SER A 37 -14.97 -1.58 -3.81
N PHE A 38 -13.83 -0.98 -4.20
CA PHE A 38 -12.81 -1.61 -5.04
C PHE A 38 -11.68 -2.28 -4.24
N ILE A 39 -11.76 -2.25 -2.91
CA ILE A 39 -10.81 -2.89 -2.01
C ILE A 39 -11.45 -4.17 -1.48
N ASN A 40 -10.90 -5.32 -1.83
CA ASN A 40 -11.48 -6.61 -1.50
C ASN A 40 -10.43 -7.72 -1.42
N ARG A 41 -10.84 -8.81 -0.79
CA ARG A 41 -9.99 -9.96 -0.52
C ARG A 41 -9.57 -10.67 -1.80
N GLU A 42 -10.46 -10.79 -2.79
CA GLU A 42 -10.17 -11.50 -4.03
C GLU A 42 -9.03 -10.82 -4.81
N SER A 43 -9.04 -9.49 -4.85
CA SER A 43 -7.95 -8.71 -5.46
C SER A 43 -6.67 -8.86 -4.66
N ALA A 44 -6.76 -8.83 -3.32
CA ALA A 44 -5.60 -9.01 -2.46
C ALA A 44 -4.93 -10.38 -2.65
N GLU A 45 -5.71 -11.46 -2.62
CA GLU A 45 -5.25 -12.82 -2.84
C GLU A 45 -4.62 -12.96 -4.22
N ALA A 46 -5.24 -12.42 -5.28
CA ALA A 46 -4.70 -12.50 -6.63
C ALA A 46 -3.35 -11.78 -6.77
N PHE A 47 -3.22 -10.55 -6.24
CA PHE A 47 -1.98 -9.79 -6.35
C PHE A 47 -0.86 -10.41 -5.52
N VAL A 48 -1.12 -10.75 -4.26
CA VAL A 48 -0.11 -11.33 -3.38
C VAL A 48 0.32 -12.70 -3.87
N SER A 49 -0.62 -13.57 -4.27
CA SER A 49 -0.27 -14.93 -4.72
C SER A 49 0.60 -14.93 -5.97
N PHE A 50 0.36 -14.03 -6.93
CA PHE A 50 1.25 -13.93 -8.10
C PHE A 50 2.62 -13.37 -7.73
N LEU A 51 2.66 -12.29 -6.95
CA LEU A 51 3.92 -11.67 -6.57
C LEU A 51 4.78 -12.63 -5.74
N ALA A 52 4.19 -13.33 -4.78
CA ALA A 52 4.86 -14.29 -3.92
C ALA A 52 4.91 -15.72 -4.50
N SER A 53 4.86 -15.85 -5.83
CA SER A 53 4.95 -17.15 -6.49
C SER A 53 6.40 -17.56 -6.77
N ASP A 54 6.67 -18.86 -6.69
CA ASP A 54 7.98 -19.46 -7.00
C ASP A 54 8.49 -19.10 -8.39
N GLU A 55 7.59 -18.87 -9.35
CA GLU A 55 7.91 -18.42 -10.70
C GLU A 55 8.72 -17.12 -10.71
N LEU A 56 8.57 -16.28 -9.68
CA LEU A 56 9.32 -15.03 -9.54
C LEU A 56 10.60 -15.17 -8.72
N LYS A 57 10.91 -16.36 -8.19
CA LYS A 57 12.17 -16.69 -7.50
C LYS A 57 12.58 -15.63 -6.47
N GLY A 58 11.61 -15.19 -5.67
CA GLY A 58 11.80 -14.20 -4.62
C GLY A 58 12.10 -12.77 -5.06
N ARG A 59 11.86 -12.43 -6.34
CA ARG A 59 11.82 -11.05 -6.84
C ARG A 59 13.05 -10.19 -6.53
N GLU A 60 14.25 -10.79 -6.44
CA GLU A 60 15.46 -10.03 -6.08
C GLU A 60 15.68 -8.84 -7.03
N ALA A 61 15.95 -7.67 -6.47
CA ALA A 61 16.17 -6.44 -7.22
C ALA A 61 17.22 -6.62 -8.34
N GLY A 62 16.84 -6.24 -9.56
CA GLY A 62 17.69 -6.34 -10.75
C GLY A 62 17.85 -7.76 -11.35
N THR A 63 17.16 -8.77 -10.82
CA THR A 63 17.11 -10.13 -11.39
C THR A 63 15.94 -10.29 -12.39
N GLU A 64 15.84 -11.47 -13.00
CA GLU A 64 14.72 -11.80 -13.90
C GLU A 64 13.36 -11.78 -13.17
N GLY A 65 13.28 -12.39 -11.98
CA GLY A 65 12.07 -12.42 -11.16
C GLY A 65 11.57 -11.03 -10.78
N GLY A 66 12.47 -10.15 -10.33
CA GLY A 66 12.15 -8.75 -10.06
C GLY A 66 11.71 -8.00 -11.32
N ARG A 67 12.30 -8.28 -12.49
CA ARG A 67 11.84 -7.70 -13.76
C ARG A 67 10.43 -8.16 -14.13
N ILE A 68 10.11 -9.43 -13.97
CA ILE A 68 8.77 -9.96 -14.25
C ILE A 68 7.74 -9.30 -13.32
N ALA A 69 8.04 -9.19 -12.02
CA ALA A 69 7.19 -8.49 -11.05
C ALA A 69 6.91 -7.03 -11.47
N GLY A 70 7.96 -6.27 -11.82
CA GLY A 70 7.80 -4.89 -12.29
C GLY A 70 7.01 -4.78 -13.59
N ASN A 71 7.16 -5.72 -14.53
CA ASN A 71 6.36 -5.77 -15.76
C ASN A 71 4.89 -6.07 -15.46
N TYR A 72 4.62 -6.99 -14.55
CA TYR A 72 3.26 -7.32 -14.11
C TYR A 72 2.56 -6.09 -13.55
N ILE A 73 3.19 -5.39 -12.60
CA ILE A 73 2.67 -4.15 -12.01
C ILE A 73 2.40 -3.09 -13.10
N ALA A 74 3.38 -2.83 -13.97
CA ALA A 74 3.23 -1.87 -15.07
C ALA A 74 2.07 -2.25 -16.02
N SER A 75 1.89 -3.54 -16.31
CA SER A 75 0.82 -4.01 -17.19
C SER A 75 -0.57 -3.81 -16.57
N LEU A 76 -0.72 -4.01 -15.26
CA LEU A 76 -1.97 -3.72 -14.54
C LEU A 76 -2.30 -2.22 -14.59
N LEU A 77 -1.31 -1.37 -14.30
CA LEU A 77 -1.47 0.09 -14.36
C LEU A 77 -1.87 0.56 -15.76
N GLN A 78 -1.24 0.00 -16.80
CA GLN A 78 -1.58 0.26 -18.19
C GLN A 78 -2.99 -0.21 -18.55
N GLN A 79 -3.37 -1.42 -18.12
CA GLN A 79 -4.70 -1.98 -18.34
C GLN A 79 -5.79 -1.12 -17.71
N TRP A 80 -5.53 -0.52 -16.54
CA TRP A 80 -6.46 0.38 -15.86
C TRP A 80 -6.42 1.82 -16.38
N GLY A 81 -5.56 2.13 -17.36
CA GLY A 81 -5.46 3.45 -17.98
C GLY A 81 -4.81 4.51 -17.09
N VAL A 82 -4.04 4.11 -16.07
CA VAL A 82 -3.31 5.03 -15.19
C VAL A 82 -2.11 5.59 -15.94
N SER A 83 -1.87 6.89 -15.87
CA SER A 83 -0.74 7.49 -16.58
C SER A 83 0.60 7.14 -15.92
N PRO A 84 1.68 6.90 -16.68
CA PRO A 84 3.02 6.84 -16.12
C PRO A 84 3.41 8.21 -15.51
N LEU A 85 4.33 8.20 -14.54
CA LEU A 85 4.84 9.46 -13.96
C LEU A 85 5.71 10.24 -14.96
N PHE A 86 6.55 9.52 -15.70
CA PHE A 86 7.45 10.04 -16.74
C PHE A 86 6.99 9.56 -18.13
N ASP A 87 7.90 9.48 -19.10
CA ASP A 87 7.63 8.98 -20.46
C ASP A 87 7.23 7.49 -20.50
N SER A 88 7.55 6.73 -19.44
CA SER A 88 7.16 5.34 -19.27
C SER A 88 6.87 5.04 -17.80
N TYR A 89 6.25 3.88 -17.52
CA TYR A 89 6.05 3.42 -16.13
C TYR A 89 7.37 3.12 -15.40
N PHE A 90 8.47 2.97 -16.13
CA PHE A 90 9.75 2.59 -15.53
C PHE A 90 10.65 3.80 -15.34
N GLN A 91 11.22 3.92 -14.13
CA GLN A 91 12.37 4.75 -13.86
C GLN A 91 13.60 3.85 -13.69
N PRO A 92 14.37 3.57 -14.77
CA PRO A 92 15.57 2.76 -14.68
C PRO A 92 16.68 3.50 -13.92
N PHE A 93 17.47 2.75 -13.17
CA PHE A 93 18.64 3.29 -12.48
C PHE A 93 19.71 2.22 -12.25
N GLU A 94 20.90 2.68 -11.88
CA GLU A 94 22.07 1.83 -11.68
C GLU A 94 22.55 1.98 -10.23
N ALA A 95 22.77 0.85 -9.58
CA ALA A 95 23.37 0.81 -8.25
C ALA A 95 24.76 0.16 -8.32
N TYR A 96 25.70 0.74 -7.57
CA TYR A 96 27.10 0.34 -7.61
C TYR A 96 27.60 -0.05 -6.23
N ARG A 97 28.46 -1.07 -6.16
CA ARG A 97 29.25 -1.40 -4.96
C ARG A 97 30.65 -1.84 -5.36
N VAL A 98 31.58 -1.76 -4.43
CA VAL A 98 32.93 -2.33 -4.60
C VAL A 98 32.86 -3.84 -4.88
N GLU A 99 33.91 -4.40 -5.48
CA GLU A 99 34.01 -5.84 -5.78
C GLU A 99 33.74 -6.72 -4.53
N ARG A 100 33.12 -7.90 -4.74
CA ARG A 100 32.55 -8.76 -3.68
C ARG A 100 33.52 -9.19 -2.57
N GLN A 101 34.84 -9.20 -2.81
CA GLN A 101 35.84 -9.51 -1.79
C GLN A 101 36.07 -8.33 -0.84
N LYS A 102 35.59 -7.13 -1.18
CA LYS A 102 35.60 -5.95 -0.32
C LYS A 102 34.19 -5.71 0.23
N LYS A 103 34.11 -5.51 1.55
CA LYS A 103 32.83 -5.18 2.20
C LYS A 103 32.37 -3.79 1.74
N GLY A 104 31.20 -3.72 1.11
CA GLY A 104 30.59 -2.45 0.72
C GLY A 104 29.10 -2.60 0.40
N ARG A 105 28.35 -1.52 0.61
CA ARG A 105 26.91 -1.45 0.31
C ARG A 105 26.69 -0.94 -1.11
N LEU A 106 25.55 -1.27 -1.69
CA LEU A 106 25.10 -0.65 -2.92
C LEU A 106 24.82 0.84 -2.71
N GLN A 107 25.12 1.65 -3.72
CA GLN A 107 25.02 3.10 -3.71
C GLN A 107 24.40 3.59 -5.02
N VAL A 108 23.50 4.57 -4.89
CA VAL A 108 22.92 5.32 -6.02
C VAL A 108 23.36 6.79 -6.04
N HIS A 109 24.01 7.28 -4.98
CA HIS A 109 24.46 8.67 -4.91
C HIS A 109 25.64 8.91 -5.87
N PRO A 110 25.62 9.98 -6.70
CA PRO A 110 26.67 10.26 -7.69
C PRO A 110 28.09 10.28 -7.12
N ASP A 111 28.31 10.95 -5.99
CA ASP A 111 29.64 11.05 -5.36
C ASP A 111 30.17 9.67 -4.92
N SER A 112 29.30 8.85 -4.30
CA SER A 112 29.65 7.48 -3.92
C SER A 112 29.99 6.64 -5.16
N ILE A 113 29.21 6.77 -6.23
CA ILE A 113 29.44 6.05 -7.49
C ILE A 113 30.78 6.47 -8.12
N GLN A 114 31.10 7.77 -8.11
CA GLN A 114 32.37 8.27 -8.66
C GLN A 114 33.57 7.64 -7.95
N LEU A 115 33.52 7.53 -6.61
CA LEU A 115 34.56 6.87 -5.82
C LEU A 115 34.63 5.36 -6.11
N ILE A 116 33.48 4.68 -6.17
CA ILE A 116 33.42 3.23 -6.46
C ILE A 116 34.01 2.91 -7.84
N LYS A 117 33.74 3.74 -8.85
CA LYS A 117 34.22 3.56 -10.23
C LYS A 117 35.74 3.70 -10.39
N GLN A 118 36.45 4.22 -9.39
CA GLN A 118 37.92 4.28 -9.40
C GLN A 118 38.58 2.91 -9.20
N GLY A 119 37.82 1.89 -8.75
CA GLY A 119 38.30 0.54 -8.56
C GLY A 119 37.46 -0.51 -9.30
N VAL A 120 37.81 -1.79 -9.09
CA VAL A 120 36.97 -2.91 -9.54
C VAL A 120 35.66 -2.89 -8.76
N HIS A 121 34.54 -2.94 -9.47
CA HIS A 121 33.21 -2.73 -8.91
C HIS A 121 32.17 -3.63 -9.56
N GLN A 122 31.03 -3.77 -8.89
CA GLN A 122 29.82 -4.40 -9.41
C GLN A 122 28.79 -3.32 -9.76
N LYS A 123 27.99 -3.60 -10.79
CA LYS A 123 26.90 -2.76 -11.28
C LYS A 123 25.63 -3.57 -11.35
N TYR A 124 24.54 -3.02 -10.84
CA TYR A 124 23.21 -3.61 -10.86
C TYR A 124 22.26 -2.67 -11.60
N ASN A 125 21.48 -3.23 -12.53
CA ASN A 125 20.45 -2.49 -13.26
C ASN A 125 19.09 -2.79 -12.63
N MET A 126 18.47 -1.75 -12.06
CA MET A 126 17.20 -1.80 -11.33
C MET A 126 16.22 -0.82 -11.96
N ARG A 127 14.94 -0.89 -11.58
CA ARG A 127 13.93 0.07 -12.07
C ARG A 127 12.76 0.21 -11.11
N ASN A 128 12.43 1.45 -10.73
CA ASN A 128 11.15 1.68 -10.06
C ASN A 128 10.00 1.56 -11.08
N VAL A 129 8.81 1.21 -10.60
CA VAL A 129 7.55 1.34 -11.37
C VAL A 129 6.75 2.50 -10.79
N LEU A 130 6.45 3.50 -11.61
CA LEU A 130 5.88 4.78 -11.17
C LEU A 130 4.69 5.18 -12.05
N ALA A 131 3.56 5.46 -11.40
CA ALA A 131 2.33 5.91 -12.04
C ALA A 131 1.80 7.16 -11.34
N LYS A 132 0.89 7.87 -11.97
CA LYS A 132 0.20 9.00 -11.35
C LYS A 132 -1.26 9.13 -11.77
N ILE A 133 -2.02 9.74 -10.88
CA ILE A 133 -3.30 10.37 -11.18
C ILE A 133 -3.12 11.87 -11.00
N GLU A 134 -3.34 12.62 -12.09
CA GLU A 134 -3.10 14.07 -12.13
C GLU A 134 -4.11 14.82 -11.27
N GLY A 135 -3.62 15.66 -10.36
CA GLY A 135 -4.46 16.53 -9.55
C GLY A 135 -4.86 17.82 -10.27
N LYS A 136 -5.81 18.56 -9.69
CA LYS A 136 -6.16 19.91 -10.15
C LYS A 136 -4.96 20.87 -9.99
N ASN A 137 -4.25 20.77 -8.88
CA ASN A 137 -3.00 21.46 -8.64
C ASN A 137 -1.81 20.57 -9.01
N LYS A 138 -1.20 20.88 -10.16
CA LYS A 138 -0.05 20.15 -10.71
C LYS A 138 1.29 20.43 -10.00
N ASN A 139 1.29 21.37 -9.04
CA ASN A 139 2.48 21.78 -8.29
C ASN A 139 2.50 21.23 -6.86
N GLU A 140 1.56 20.34 -6.52
CA GLU A 140 1.55 19.65 -5.23
C GLU A 140 1.38 18.16 -5.45
N PHE A 141 2.23 17.39 -4.78
CA PHE A 141 2.28 15.94 -4.92
C PHE A 141 2.05 15.27 -3.58
N VAL A 142 1.39 14.13 -3.61
CA VAL A 142 1.40 13.16 -2.52
C VAL A 142 1.84 11.83 -3.11
N ILE A 143 2.58 11.05 -2.34
CA ILE A 143 3.16 9.80 -2.81
C ILE A 143 2.63 8.68 -1.92
N ILE A 144 2.27 7.56 -2.52
CA ILE A 144 2.06 6.29 -1.82
C ILE A 144 3.00 5.25 -2.42
N GLY A 145 3.61 4.41 -1.58
CA GLY A 145 4.48 3.36 -2.10
C GLY A 145 4.71 2.17 -1.20
N ALA A 146 5.23 1.13 -1.85
CA ALA A 146 5.68 -0.14 -1.30
C ALA A 146 6.84 -0.64 -2.18
N HIS A 147 7.80 -1.37 -1.63
CA HIS A 147 8.80 -2.03 -2.47
C HIS A 147 8.25 -3.34 -3.03
N TYR A 148 8.64 -3.67 -4.27
CA TYR A 148 8.20 -4.89 -4.93
C TYR A 148 9.28 -5.96 -4.97
N ASP A 149 10.55 -5.60 -4.74
CA ASP A 149 11.63 -6.57 -4.58
C ASP A 149 11.54 -7.30 -3.25
N HIS A 150 12.15 -8.48 -3.19
CA HIS A 150 12.44 -9.19 -1.96
C HIS A 150 13.85 -9.81 -2.05
N ILE A 151 14.19 -10.76 -1.17
CA ILE A 151 15.56 -11.28 -1.00
C ILE A 151 16.04 -12.08 -2.21
N GLY A 152 15.21 -12.93 -2.81
CA GLY A 152 15.57 -13.76 -3.96
C GLY A 152 15.61 -15.26 -3.70
N TYR A 153 16.65 -15.91 -4.21
CA TYR A 153 16.84 -17.36 -4.19
C TYR A 153 18.23 -17.71 -3.65
N ASP A 154 18.30 -18.64 -2.71
CA ASP A 154 19.56 -19.16 -2.17
C ASP A 154 19.67 -20.68 -2.38
N PRO A 155 20.50 -21.14 -3.35
CA PRO A 155 20.67 -22.57 -3.63
C PRO A 155 21.39 -23.35 -2.52
N MET A 156 21.92 -22.68 -1.50
CA MET A 156 22.62 -23.32 -0.38
C MET A 156 21.71 -23.68 0.79
N LEU A 157 20.45 -23.23 0.79
CA LEU A 157 19.48 -23.65 1.80
C LEU A 157 19.04 -25.10 1.56
N ASP A 158 18.84 -25.83 2.65
CA ASP A 158 18.17 -27.12 2.64
C ASP A 158 16.65 -26.91 2.70
N GLY A 159 15.90 -27.68 1.89
CA GLY A 159 14.46 -27.51 1.74
C GLY A 159 14.08 -26.39 0.75
N ASP A 160 13.22 -25.47 1.20
CA ASP A 160 12.80 -24.34 0.38
C ASP A 160 13.95 -23.31 0.26
N GLN A 161 14.21 -22.92 -0.98
CA GLN A 161 15.34 -22.08 -1.37
C GLN A 161 14.90 -20.71 -1.87
N ILE A 162 13.59 -20.46 -1.92
CA ILE A 162 13.02 -19.22 -2.46
C ILE A 162 12.50 -18.40 -1.28
N TYR A 163 12.91 -17.14 -1.23
CA TYR A 163 12.33 -16.16 -0.32
C TYR A 163 11.17 -15.51 -1.05
N ASN A 164 9.95 -16.03 -0.92
CA ASN A 164 8.81 -15.54 -1.71
C ASN A 164 8.28 -14.18 -1.27
N GLY A 165 8.40 -13.81 0.01
CA GLY A 165 8.09 -12.44 0.45
C GLY A 165 6.62 -12.07 0.25
N ALA A 166 5.72 -12.90 0.77
CA ALA A 166 4.29 -12.67 0.70
C ALA A 166 3.84 -11.49 1.57
N ASP A 167 4.33 -11.41 2.80
CA ASP A 167 4.11 -10.24 3.63
C ASP A 167 5.11 -9.14 3.30
N ASP A 168 6.36 -9.51 3.02
CA ASP A 168 7.48 -8.63 2.75
C ASP A 168 7.92 -8.67 1.27
N ASN A 169 7.41 -7.83 0.38
CA ASN A 169 6.36 -6.83 0.60
C ASN A 169 5.28 -6.91 -0.47
N ALA A 170 4.94 -8.14 -0.92
CA ALA A 170 3.82 -8.34 -1.84
C ALA A 170 2.49 -7.83 -1.22
N SER A 171 2.35 -7.90 0.11
CA SER A 171 1.22 -7.36 0.86
C SER A 171 1.04 -5.84 0.64
N GLY A 172 2.11 -5.05 0.76
CA GLY A 172 2.11 -3.61 0.53
C GLY A 172 1.87 -3.26 -0.94
N VAL A 173 2.50 -3.99 -1.87
CA VAL A 173 2.26 -3.81 -3.32
C VAL A 173 0.78 -4.03 -3.66
N SER A 174 0.17 -5.07 -3.09
CA SER A 174 -1.26 -5.36 -3.24
C SER A 174 -2.13 -4.20 -2.75
N ALA A 175 -1.81 -3.59 -1.61
CA ALA A 175 -2.52 -2.41 -1.11
C ALA A 175 -2.40 -1.22 -2.07
N VAL A 176 -1.20 -0.89 -2.56
CA VAL A 176 -1.02 0.21 -3.52
C VAL A 176 -1.84 -0.04 -4.80
N LEU A 177 -1.80 -1.24 -5.36
CA LEU A 177 -2.57 -1.60 -6.57
C LEU A 177 -4.08 -1.47 -6.37
N GLN A 178 -4.61 -1.88 -5.21
CA GLN A 178 -6.03 -1.69 -4.89
C GLN A 178 -6.37 -0.20 -4.73
N ILE A 179 -5.52 0.57 -4.06
CA ILE A 179 -5.73 2.01 -3.87
C ILE A 179 -5.73 2.77 -5.19
N VAL A 180 -4.89 2.38 -6.17
CA VAL A 180 -4.96 2.91 -7.55
C VAL A 180 -6.37 2.75 -8.11
N ARG A 181 -6.93 1.53 -8.05
CA ARG A 181 -8.29 1.24 -8.53
C ARG A 181 -9.35 2.04 -7.76
N SER A 182 -9.18 2.20 -6.45
CA SER A 182 -10.08 3.01 -5.61
C SER A 182 -10.09 4.48 -6.02
N PHE A 183 -8.94 5.08 -6.31
CA PHE A 183 -8.88 6.45 -6.81
C PHE A 183 -9.57 6.60 -8.18
N LEU A 184 -9.36 5.66 -9.10
CA LEU A 184 -10.08 5.65 -10.39
C LEU A 184 -11.59 5.51 -10.20
N ALA A 185 -12.03 4.59 -9.33
CA ALA A 185 -13.43 4.31 -9.06
C ALA A 185 -14.17 5.46 -8.36
N SER A 186 -13.45 6.27 -7.58
CA SER A 186 -14.02 7.47 -6.93
C SER A 186 -14.66 8.42 -7.95
N GLY A 187 -14.15 8.42 -9.20
CA GLY A 187 -14.61 9.28 -10.29
C GLY A 187 -14.32 10.76 -10.06
N GLN A 188 -13.50 11.11 -9.05
CA GLN A 188 -13.11 12.49 -8.79
C GLN A 188 -11.62 12.70 -9.03
N GLN A 189 -11.31 13.82 -9.67
CA GLN A 189 -9.95 14.29 -9.79
C GLN A 189 -9.48 14.86 -8.44
N PRO A 190 -8.35 14.38 -7.87
CA PRO A 190 -7.84 14.87 -6.59
C PRO A 190 -7.34 16.31 -6.69
N GLU A 191 -7.23 17.01 -5.57
CA GLU A 191 -6.62 18.36 -5.54
C GLU A 191 -5.12 18.30 -5.86
N ARG A 192 -4.38 17.36 -5.26
CA ARG A 192 -2.95 17.13 -5.52
C ARG A 192 -2.74 15.96 -6.48
N THR A 193 -1.63 16.00 -7.21
CA THR A 193 -1.21 14.84 -8.00
C THR A 193 -0.81 13.71 -7.08
N VAL A 194 -1.41 12.53 -7.29
CA VAL A 194 -1.11 11.33 -6.52
C VAL A 194 -0.14 10.47 -7.31
N ILE A 195 1.05 10.23 -6.75
CA ILE A 195 2.05 9.35 -7.32
C ILE A 195 1.95 7.99 -6.62
N PHE A 196 1.85 6.93 -7.42
CA PHE A 196 1.88 5.55 -6.97
C PHE A 196 3.25 4.98 -7.32
N ALA A 197 4.01 4.60 -6.30
CA ALA A 197 5.39 4.18 -6.45
C ALA A 197 5.61 2.75 -5.96
N PHE A 198 6.21 1.95 -6.82
CA PHE A 198 6.66 0.60 -6.51
C PHE A 198 8.19 0.59 -6.59
N TRP A 199 8.83 0.50 -5.43
CA TRP A 199 10.27 0.66 -5.28
C TRP A 199 11.02 -0.65 -5.58
N ASP A 200 12.18 -0.54 -6.21
CA ASP A 200 13.12 -1.64 -6.44
C ASP A 200 14.37 -1.43 -5.58
N GLY A 201 14.92 -2.50 -5.03
CA GLY A 201 16.15 -2.49 -4.24
C GLY A 201 15.99 -1.91 -2.84
N GLU A 202 14.82 -2.04 -2.21
CA GLU A 202 14.62 -1.70 -0.79
C GLU A 202 15.53 -2.56 0.08
N GLU A 203 15.50 -3.87 -0.15
CA GLU A 203 16.23 -4.91 0.60
C GLU A 203 17.75 -4.75 0.49
N LYS A 204 18.17 -4.02 -0.54
CA LYS A 204 19.57 -3.71 -0.84
C LYS A 204 19.98 -2.32 -0.36
N GLY A 205 19.13 -1.67 0.43
CA GLY A 205 19.36 -0.42 1.13
C GLY A 205 18.60 0.77 0.56
N LEU A 206 17.29 0.65 0.34
CA LEU A 206 16.38 1.72 -0.09
C LEU A 206 16.79 2.36 -1.43
N LEU A 207 17.34 1.57 -2.35
CA LEU A 207 18.03 2.11 -3.53
C LEU A 207 17.06 2.85 -4.46
N GLY A 208 15.89 2.27 -4.72
CA GLY A 208 14.86 2.83 -5.57
C GLY A 208 14.29 4.14 -5.06
N SER A 209 13.85 4.19 -3.80
CA SER A 209 13.31 5.43 -3.22
C SER A 209 14.38 6.52 -3.11
N LYS A 210 15.62 6.18 -2.73
CA LYS A 210 16.74 7.15 -2.70
C LYS A 210 17.02 7.73 -4.08
N TYR A 211 17.08 6.88 -5.10
CA TYR A 211 17.30 7.34 -6.47
C TYR A 211 16.17 8.26 -6.93
N PHE A 212 14.92 7.88 -6.66
CA PHE A 212 13.76 8.72 -6.98
C PHE A 212 13.86 10.08 -6.30
N ALA A 213 14.10 10.12 -4.99
CA ALA A 213 14.16 11.36 -4.23
C ALA A 213 15.32 12.29 -4.66
N GLN A 214 16.43 11.72 -5.13
CA GLN A 214 17.57 12.46 -5.68
C GLN A 214 17.31 13.03 -7.08
N THR A 215 16.48 12.36 -7.89
CA THR A 215 16.33 12.69 -9.31
C THR A 215 15.00 13.32 -9.67
N PHE A 216 13.98 13.22 -8.80
CA PHE A 216 12.68 13.81 -9.03
C PHE A 216 12.74 15.34 -8.87
N PRO A 217 12.58 16.13 -9.95
CA PRO A 217 12.83 17.58 -9.90
C PRO A 217 11.91 18.34 -8.95
N GLN A 218 10.74 17.77 -8.67
CA GLN A 218 9.66 18.38 -7.90
C GLN A 218 9.56 17.79 -6.49
N ILE A 219 10.65 17.18 -5.98
CA ILE A 219 10.67 16.59 -4.64
C ILE A 219 10.28 17.59 -3.54
N ASN A 220 10.64 18.87 -3.69
CA ASN A 220 10.29 19.95 -2.75
C ASN A 220 8.79 20.32 -2.78
N GLN A 221 8.02 19.82 -3.75
CA GLN A 221 6.58 20.01 -3.88
C GLN A 221 5.77 18.84 -3.29
N VAL A 222 6.43 17.79 -2.80
CA VAL A 222 5.78 16.65 -2.15
C VAL A 222 5.31 17.05 -0.74
N LYS A 223 4.01 16.90 -0.49
CA LYS A 223 3.34 17.30 0.76
C LYS A 223 3.28 16.18 1.79
N GLY A 224 3.36 14.93 1.34
CA GLY A 224 3.39 13.77 2.21
C GLY A 224 3.65 12.47 1.47
N TYR A 225 4.08 11.46 2.22
CA TYR A 225 4.34 10.11 1.75
C TYR A 225 3.62 9.07 2.62
N LEU A 226 2.91 8.12 2.00
CA LEU A 226 2.34 6.96 2.68
C LEU A 226 3.15 5.72 2.29
N ASN A 227 3.70 5.03 3.27
CA ASN A 227 4.50 3.81 3.08
C ASN A 227 3.75 2.57 3.54
N PHE A 228 3.92 1.46 2.82
CA PHE A 228 3.63 0.12 3.29
C PHE A 228 4.90 -0.70 3.38
N ASP A 229 5.04 -1.42 4.48
CA ASP A 229 6.05 -2.45 4.64
C ASP A 229 5.53 -3.48 5.63
N MET A 230 5.19 -4.68 5.13
CA MET A 230 4.56 -5.78 5.87
C MET A 230 3.23 -5.38 6.52
N ILE A 231 2.10 -5.78 5.90
CA ILE A 231 0.75 -5.44 6.38
C ILE A 231 -0.22 -6.62 6.42
N GLY A 232 0.26 -7.82 6.16
CA GLY A 232 -0.48 -9.06 6.03
C GLY A 232 -0.32 -9.99 7.22
N ARG A 233 0.78 -9.96 7.99
CA ARG A 233 1.02 -10.89 9.12
C ARG A 233 1.29 -10.15 10.43
N ASN A 234 1.47 -10.87 11.54
CA ASN A 234 1.78 -10.27 12.83
C ASN A 234 2.84 -11.13 13.54
N ASN A 235 3.63 -10.51 14.40
CA ASN A 235 4.52 -11.24 15.32
C ASN A 235 3.74 -12.22 16.21
N ASP A 236 2.62 -11.72 16.73
CA ASP A 236 1.71 -12.43 17.61
C ASP A 236 0.39 -12.64 16.88
N GLU A 237 0.18 -13.84 16.35
CA GLU A 237 -1.04 -14.21 15.63
C GLU A 237 -2.30 -14.18 16.50
N SER A 238 -2.16 -14.15 17.85
CA SER A 238 -3.30 -13.94 18.75
C SER A 238 -3.83 -12.50 18.74
N ARG A 239 -3.09 -11.57 18.11
CA ARG A 239 -3.49 -10.17 17.89
C ARG A 239 -3.71 -9.89 16.39
N PRO A 240 -4.70 -10.54 15.74
CA PRO A 240 -4.86 -10.53 14.28
C PRO A 240 -5.23 -9.17 13.68
N TRP A 241 -5.59 -8.19 14.52
CA TRP A 241 -5.98 -6.84 14.09
C TRP A 241 -4.96 -5.78 14.51
N HIS A 242 -3.84 -6.19 15.12
CA HIS A 242 -2.75 -5.28 15.48
C HIS A 242 -2.08 -4.77 14.21
N VAL A 243 -1.88 -3.46 14.17
CA VAL A 243 -1.11 -2.75 13.15
C VAL A 243 -0.37 -1.64 13.83
N VAL A 244 0.90 -1.45 13.51
CA VAL A 244 1.66 -0.29 13.93
C VAL A 244 1.45 0.81 12.91
N TYR A 245 1.08 1.98 13.40
CA TYR A 245 0.83 3.14 12.58
C TYR A 245 1.76 4.29 12.98
N PHE A 246 2.85 4.43 12.24
CA PHE A 246 3.76 5.54 12.42
C PHE A 246 3.30 6.75 11.62
N PHE A 247 3.43 7.94 12.22
CA PHE A 247 3.17 9.18 11.52
C PHE A 247 4.06 10.30 12.04
N THR A 248 4.34 11.28 11.19
CA THR A 248 5.11 12.47 11.57
C THR A 248 4.40 13.24 12.68
N LYS A 249 5.04 13.36 13.85
CA LYS A 249 4.43 13.96 15.06
C LYS A 249 3.94 15.40 14.86
N SER A 250 4.64 16.19 14.04
CA SER A 250 4.22 17.56 13.71
C SER A 250 2.97 17.64 12.84
N LYS A 251 2.45 16.50 12.37
CA LYS A 251 1.18 16.35 11.63
C LYS A 251 0.19 15.49 12.42
N PRO A 252 -0.35 15.98 13.56
CA PRO A 252 -1.28 15.21 14.39
C PRO A 252 -2.57 14.82 13.65
N ALA A 253 -2.93 15.55 12.59
CA ALA A 253 -4.06 15.22 11.72
C ALA A 253 -3.99 13.78 11.19
N PHE A 254 -2.80 13.23 10.91
CA PHE A 254 -2.66 11.87 10.38
C PHE A 254 -3.17 10.81 11.37
N GLY A 255 -2.85 10.94 12.66
CA GLY A 255 -3.39 10.06 13.70
C GLY A 255 -4.89 10.23 13.92
N GLU A 256 -5.39 11.47 13.88
CA GLU A 256 -6.82 11.76 14.07
C GLU A 256 -7.69 11.28 12.91
N TRP A 257 -7.15 11.30 11.68
CA TRP A 257 -7.80 10.74 10.51
C TRP A 257 -8.07 9.25 10.67
N LEU A 258 -7.04 8.47 11.02
CA LEU A 258 -7.19 7.02 11.18
C LEU A 258 -8.21 6.66 12.26
N LYS A 259 -8.19 7.35 13.42
CA LYS A 259 -9.16 7.13 14.50
C LYS A 259 -10.60 7.34 14.01
N LYS A 260 -10.84 8.45 13.32
CA LYS A 260 -12.17 8.81 12.79
C LYS A 260 -12.63 7.84 11.71
N ASP A 261 -11.74 7.43 10.82
CA ASP A 261 -12.06 6.50 9.75
C ASP A 261 -12.45 5.12 10.32
N ILE A 262 -11.71 4.63 11.33
CA ILE A 262 -12.02 3.36 12.01
C ILE A 262 -13.42 3.40 12.64
N GLU A 263 -13.73 4.49 13.36
CA GLU A 263 -15.05 4.66 13.98
C GLU A 263 -16.17 4.79 12.93
N HIS A 264 -15.97 5.64 11.93
CA HIS A 264 -16.99 5.97 10.93
C HIS A 264 -17.33 4.79 10.02
N TYR A 265 -16.33 4.03 9.58
CA TYR A 265 -16.50 2.90 8.66
C TYR A 265 -16.58 1.55 9.38
N HIS A 266 -16.57 1.55 10.72
CA HIS A 266 -16.61 0.34 11.56
C HIS A 266 -15.52 -0.68 11.20
N LEU A 267 -14.30 -0.18 10.99
CA LEU A 267 -13.17 -1.00 10.55
C LEU A 267 -12.57 -1.76 11.73
N ASN A 268 -12.17 -3.01 11.49
CA ASN A 268 -11.72 -3.90 12.55
C ASN A 268 -10.19 -3.83 12.70
N LEU A 269 -9.66 -2.68 13.11
CA LEU A 269 -8.24 -2.49 13.35
C LEU A 269 -7.96 -2.07 14.78
N GLN A 270 -6.80 -2.47 15.28
CA GLN A 270 -6.28 -2.08 16.59
C GLN A 270 -4.90 -1.41 16.40
N PRO A 271 -4.87 -0.13 15.97
CA PRO A 271 -3.60 0.51 15.68
C PRO A 271 -2.82 0.83 16.96
N ASP A 272 -1.53 0.48 16.98
CA ASP A 272 -0.52 1.05 17.86
C ASP A 272 0.00 2.36 17.23
N TYR A 273 -0.56 3.48 17.69
CA TYR A 273 -0.27 4.81 17.19
C TYR A 273 1.11 5.30 17.66
N ARG A 274 2.04 5.45 16.73
CA ARG A 274 3.41 5.89 17.01
C ARG A 274 3.72 7.23 16.34
N ALA A 275 3.41 8.32 17.03
CA ALA A 275 3.81 9.65 16.60
C ALA A 275 5.34 9.79 16.73
N TRP A 276 6.03 10.03 15.62
CA TRP A 276 7.50 10.01 15.58
C TRP A 276 8.06 11.34 15.07
N ASP A 277 9.00 11.92 15.83
CA ASP A 277 9.66 13.18 15.51
C ASP A 277 10.57 13.07 14.27
N ASN A 278 11.21 11.92 14.04
CA ASN A 278 12.16 11.73 12.94
C ASN A 278 12.13 10.29 12.39
N PRO A 279 11.11 9.94 11.57
CA PRO A 279 10.89 8.58 11.08
C PRO A 279 11.83 8.17 9.93
N VAL A 280 13.15 8.19 10.19
CA VAL A 280 14.21 8.07 9.17
C VAL A 280 14.74 6.66 8.93
N GLY A 281 14.14 5.65 9.55
CA GLY A 281 14.48 4.23 9.42
C GLY A 281 13.23 3.36 9.34
N GLY A 282 13.42 2.05 9.21
CA GLY A 282 12.36 1.09 8.92
C GLY A 282 12.42 0.70 7.45
N SER A 283 11.80 1.52 6.59
CA SER A 283 11.57 1.22 5.18
C SER A 283 11.84 2.46 4.30
N ASP A 284 11.30 2.49 3.08
CA ASP A 284 11.37 3.60 2.13
C ASP A 284 10.85 4.94 2.70
N ASN A 285 10.00 4.92 3.74
CA ASN A 285 9.60 6.12 4.49
C ASN A 285 10.81 6.94 4.96
N GLY A 286 11.90 6.26 5.31
CA GLY A 286 13.10 6.90 5.81
C GLY A 286 13.78 7.80 4.79
N THR A 287 13.61 7.52 3.49
CA THR A 287 14.12 8.38 2.42
C THR A 287 13.41 9.74 2.42
N PHE A 288 12.08 9.74 2.49
CA PHE A 288 11.27 10.96 2.43
C PHE A 288 11.34 11.74 3.75
N ALA A 289 11.34 11.05 4.89
CA ALA A 289 11.47 11.68 6.20
C ALA A 289 12.77 12.49 6.34
N LYS A 290 13.89 12.00 5.77
CA LYS A 290 15.18 12.72 5.76
C LYS A 290 15.13 14.03 4.97
N LEU A 291 14.16 14.20 4.09
CA LEU A 291 13.91 15.42 3.33
C LEU A 291 12.89 16.34 4.01
N GLY A 292 12.43 15.99 5.22
CA GLY A 292 11.41 16.75 5.95
C GLY A 292 9.99 16.55 5.41
N ILE A 293 9.78 15.58 4.51
CA ILE A 293 8.45 15.25 3.98
C ILE A 293 7.69 14.46 5.06
N PRO A 294 6.48 14.90 5.47
CA PRO A 294 5.67 14.16 6.44
C PRO A 294 5.26 12.79 5.94
N ILE A 295 5.26 11.79 6.82
CA ILE A 295 4.93 10.41 6.46
C ILE A 295 3.75 9.85 7.25
N MET A 296 3.05 8.90 6.63
CA MET A 296 2.24 7.86 7.27
C MET A 296 2.87 6.51 6.91
N TRP A 297 3.00 5.58 7.86
CA TRP A 297 3.54 4.25 7.59
C TRP A 297 2.74 3.19 8.33
N TYR A 298 2.20 2.25 7.56
CA TYR A 298 1.53 1.05 8.05
C TYR A 298 2.50 -0.13 7.99
N HIS A 299 2.61 -0.82 9.12
CA HIS A 299 3.53 -1.92 9.37
C HIS A 299 2.93 -2.83 10.45
N THR A 300 3.25 -4.11 10.48
CA THR A 300 2.63 -5.06 11.44
C THR A 300 3.60 -5.74 12.42
N ASP A 301 4.74 -5.09 12.67
CA ASP A 301 5.89 -5.69 13.36
C ASP A 301 6.51 -6.84 12.55
N TRP A 302 7.66 -7.34 13.00
CA TRP A 302 8.27 -8.53 12.42
C TRP A 302 7.35 -9.75 12.62
N HIS A 303 7.48 -10.79 11.80
CA HIS A 303 6.84 -12.08 12.03
C HIS A 303 7.88 -13.21 12.04
N PRO A 304 7.54 -14.43 12.53
CA PRO A 304 8.51 -15.52 12.66
C PRO A 304 9.23 -15.91 11.37
N ASP A 305 8.59 -15.73 10.21
CA ASP A 305 9.20 -16.01 8.90
C ASP A 305 9.82 -14.76 8.22
N TYR A 306 10.05 -13.66 8.95
CA TYR A 306 10.62 -12.44 8.34
C TYR A 306 12.01 -12.73 7.76
N HIS A 307 12.21 -12.36 6.49
CA HIS A 307 13.42 -12.67 5.73
C HIS A 307 13.75 -14.18 5.67
N LEU A 308 12.73 -15.04 5.68
CA LEU A 308 12.87 -16.50 5.58
C LEU A 308 11.94 -17.05 4.48
N PRO A 309 12.27 -18.22 3.89
CA PRO A 309 11.43 -18.86 2.86
C PRO A 309 9.98 -19.07 3.29
N GLY A 310 9.72 -19.22 4.59
CA GLY A 310 8.38 -19.40 5.11
C GLY A 310 7.44 -18.19 4.99
N ASP A 311 7.87 -17.03 4.47
CA ASP A 311 6.99 -15.89 4.23
C ASP A 311 6.11 -16.10 2.98
N GLU A 312 5.03 -16.85 3.20
CA GLU A 312 4.21 -17.46 2.16
C GLU A 312 2.75 -16.97 2.16
N ALA A 313 2.15 -16.88 0.97
CA ALA A 313 0.81 -16.33 0.78
C ALA A 313 -0.27 -16.99 1.66
N PRO A 314 -0.29 -18.33 1.89
CA PRO A 314 -1.26 -18.97 2.78
C PRO A 314 -1.23 -18.48 4.24
N LYS A 315 -0.16 -17.80 4.67
CA LYS A 315 -0.01 -17.28 6.04
C LYS A 315 -0.50 -15.83 6.19
N ILE A 316 -0.93 -15.19 5.11
CA ILE A 316 -1.46 -13.83 5.15
C ILE A 316 -2.83 -13.79 5.86
N ASN A 317 -3.00 -12.82 6.76
CA ASN A 317 -4.30 -12.41 7.25
C ASN A 317 -4.94 -11.45 6.23
N TRP A 318 -5.72 -12.03 5.31
CA TRP A 318 -6.35 -11.30 4.22
C TRP A 318 -7.32 -10.21 4.69
N ASP A 319 -8.10 -10.47 5.73
CA ASP A 319 -9.11 -9.53 6.20
C ASP A 319 -8.44 -8.28 6.81
N LYS A 320 -7.39 -8.46 7.61
CA LYS A 320 -6.59 -7.33 8.13
C LYS A 320 -5.94 -6.54 6.99
N LEU A 321 -5.36 -7.21 6.00
CA LEU A 321 -4.74 -6.54 4.85
C LEU A 321 -5.76 -5.66 4.10
N VAL A 322 -6.98 -6.16 3.92
CA VAL A 322 -8.08 -5.39 3.31
C VAL A 322 -8.45 -4.18 4.18
N GLU A 323 -8.57 -4.34 5.50
CA GLU A 323 -8.91 -3.24 6.42
C GLU A 323 -7.80 -2.16 6.49
N ILE A 324 -6.53 -2.57 6.48
CA ILE A 324 -5.38 -1.65 6.36
C ILE A 324 -5.44 -0.92 5.03
N THR A 325 -5.73 -1.62 3.93
CA THR A 325 -5.84 -1.00 2.61
C THR A 325 -6.97 0.03 2.55
N LYS A 326 -8.13 -0.26 3.16
CA LYS A 326 -9.26 0.70 3.27
C LYS A 326 -8.89 1.96 4.04
N THR A 327 -8.32 1.81 5.24
CA THR A 327 -7.90 2.98 6.04
C THR A 327 -6.82 3.79 5.33
N SER A 328 -5.91 3.13 4.62
CA SER A 328 -4.83 3.78 3.88
C SER A 328 -5.34 4.54 2.66
N PHE A 329 -6.33 3.98 1.93
CA PHE A 329 -7.05 4.72 0.88
C PHE A 329 -7.66 6.00 1.45
N LEU A 330 -8.38 5.91 2.57
CA LEU A 330 -9.03 7.06 3.20
C LEU A 330 -8.01 8.10 3.70
N GLY A 331 -6.89 7.65 4.26
CA GLY A 331 -5.78 8.50 4.69
C GLY A 331 -5.14 9.22 3.50
N LEU A 332 -4.81 8.49 2.43
CA LEU A 332 -4.25 9.07 1.20
C LEU A 332 -5.25 10.02 0.53
N TRP A 333 -6.54 9.69 0.53
CA TRP A 333 -7.60 10.54 0.00
C TRP A 333 -7.62 11.91 0.70
N LYS A 334 -7.54 11.92 2.04
CA LYS A 334 -7.43 13.16 2.82
C LYS A 334 -6.12 13.90 2.56
N MET A 335 -5.01 13.18 2.46
CA MET A 335 -3.71 13.77 2.11
C MET A 335 -3.75 14.43 0.71
N ALA A 336 -4.45 13.83 -0.25
CA ALA A 336 -4.59 14.33 -1.61
C ALA A 336 -5.53 15.54 -1.72
N ASN A 337 -6.51 15.68 -0.82
CA ASN A 337 -7.63 16.61 -1.00
C ASN A 337 -7.79 17.68 0.11
N THR A 338 -7.06 17.59 1.22
CA THR A 338 -7.24 18.51 2.36
C THR A 338 -5.92 19.18 2.77
N SER A 339 -5.99 20.31 3.47
CA SER A 339 -4.81 20.95 4.07
C SER A 339 -4.52 20.34 5.44
N PHE A 340 -3.23 20.18 5.77
CA PHE A 340 -2.77 19.56 7.02
C PHE A 340 -1.40 20.06 7.48
#